data_AF-A0A2V8P9T7-F1
#
_entry.id   AF-A0A2V8P9T7-F1
#
_cell.length_a   1.000
_cell.length_b   1.000
_cell.length_c   1.000
_cell.angle_alpha   90.00
_cell.angle_beta   90.00
_cell.angle_gamma   90.00
#
_symmetry.space_group_name_H-M   'P 1'
#
loop_
_entity.id
_entity.type
_entity.pdbx_description
1 polymer ?
#
loop_
_entity_poly.entity_id
_entity_poly.type
_entity_poly.pdbx_seq_one_letter_code
_entity_poly.pdbx_strand_id
1 'polypeptide(L)'
;TSAAFFLSIEFQQSGYYVYRMYKTALGDISSPTVPVPIRFRDFIRDTAEVDRDVVVGVGNWQDQLQSNKVSFAVRFTQRLDFLARYPNSAPRSSPS
;
A
#
# COMPACT_ATOMS: atom_id res chain seq x y z
N THR A 1 4.42 -18.13 -19.19
CA THR A 1 3.33 -17.19 -18.81
C THR A 1 3.77 -16.38 -17.60
N SER A 2 4.33 -15.18 -17.82
CA SER A 2 4.78 -14.28 -16.74
C SER A 2 4.77 -12.81 -17.19
N ALA A 3 5.20 -12.50 -18.42
CA ALA A 3 5.19 -11.13 -18.94
C ALA A 3 3.78 -10.49 -18.97
N ALA A 4 2.74 -11.24 -19.35
CA ALA A 4 1.36 -10.75 -19.35
C ALA A 4 0.80 -10.48 -17.93
N PHE A 5 1.30 -11.18 -16.90
CA PHE A 5 0.95 -10.91 -15.50
C PHE A 5 1.58 -9.60 -15.03
N PHE A 6 2.87 -9.37 -15.31
CA PHE A 6 3.56 -8.12 -14.94
C PHE A 6 3.10 -6.89 -15.73
N LEU A 7 2.57 -7.08 -16.95
CA LEU A 7 2.02 -6.01 -17.79
C LEU A 7 0.52 -5.78 -17.56
N SER A 8 -0.16 -6.62 -16.78
CA SER A 8 -1.58 -6.46 -16.50
C SER A 8 -1.82 -5.17 -15.70
N ILE A 9 -2.88 -4.45 -16.05
CA ILE A 9 -3.35 -3.30 -15.26
C ILE A 9 -3.57 -3.73 -13.80
N GLU A 10 -4.02 -4.97 -13.58
CA GLU A 10 -4.20 -5.54 -12.24
C GLU A 10 -2.94 -5.46 -11.40
N PHE A 11 -1.82 -6.03 -11.86
CA PHE A 11 -0.58 -5.98 -11.09
C PHE A 11 -0.10 -4.54 -10.83
N GLN A 12 -0.28 -3.64 -11.80
CA GLN A 12 0.10 -2.23 -11.63
C GLN A 12 -0.77 -1.50 -10.61
N GLN A 13 -2.05 -1.82 -10.54
CA GLN A 13 -3.02 -1.13 -9.72
C GLN A 13 -3.18 -1.75 -8.33
N SER A 14 -2.73 -2.98 -8.10
CA SER A 14 -2.77 -3.62 -6.78
C SER A 14 -1.38 -3.84 -6.19
N GLY A 15 -0.66 -4.87 -6.62
CA GLY A 15 0.64 -5.24 -6.06
C GLY A 15 1.64 -4.09 -6.11
N TYR A 16 1.80 -3.45 -7.28
CA TYR A 16 2.72 -2.34 -7.41
C TYR A 16 2.27 -1.09 -6.62
N TYR A 17 0.96 -0.87 -6.48
CA TYR A 17 0.41 0.18 -5.62
C TYR A 17 0.77 -0.06 -4.14
N VAL A 18 0.57 -1.28 -3.63
CA VAL A 18 0.95 -1.67 -2.26
C VAL A 18 2.44 -1.51 -2.04
N TYR A 19 3.28 -2.00 -2.96
CA TYR A 19 4.72 -1.86 -2.90
C TYR A 19 5.15 -0.39 -2.75
N ARG A 20 4.59 0.51 -3.58
CA ARG A 20 4.93 1.93 -3.53
C ARG A 20 4.44 2.61 -2.26
N MET A 21 3.27 2.24 -1.73
CA MET A 21 2.78 2.76 -0.45
C MET A 21 3.79 2.50 0.68
N TYR A 22 4.30 1.27 0.80
CA TYR A 22 5.36 0.96 1.77
C TYR A 22 6.66 1.69 1.49
N LYS A 23 7.14 1.67 0.24
CA LYS A 23 8.41 2.32 -0.14
C LYS A 23 8.40 3.81 0.16
N THR A 24 7.30 4.49 -0.16
CA THR A 24 7.18 5.94 0.01
C THR A 24 6.96 6.32 1.47
N ALA A 25 6.12 5.58 2.21
CA ALA A 25 5.80 5.94 3.60
C ALA A 25 6.86 5.45 4.59
N LEU A 26 7.39 4.24 4.43
CA LEU A 26 8.23 3.58 5.44
C LEU A 26 9.68 3.39 4.99
N GLY A 27 9.98 3.54 3.70
CA GLY A 27 11.31 3.26 3.15
C GLY A 27 11.62 1.76 3.09
N ASP A 28 12.91 1.41 3.01
CA ASP A 28 13.34 0.00 3.03
C ASP A 28 13.47 -0.53 4.46
N ILE A 29 13.12 -1.80 4.67
CA ILE A 29 13.12 -2.46 5.99
C ILE A 29 14.50 -2.43 6.65
N SER A 30 15.58 -2.55 5.87
CA SER A 30 16.94 -2.50 6.39
C SER A 30 17.88 -1.85 5.39
N SER A 31 17.63 -0.58 5.06
CA SER A 31 18.56 0.20 4.23
C SER A 31 19.92 0.34 4.93
N PRO A 32 21.06 0.10 4.25
CA PRO A 32 21.21 -0.23 2.83
C PRO A 32 21.30 -1.75 2.51
N THR A 33 21.41 -2.61 3.52
CA THR A 33 21.72 -4.04 3.38
C THR A 33 20.59 -4.85 2.72
N VAL A 34 19.34 -4.42 2.89
CA VAL A 34 18.15 -5.05 2.29
C VAL A 34 17.27 -3.93 1.71
N PRO A 35 17.41 -3.59 0.41
CA PRO A 35 16.63 -2.54 -0.25
C PRO A 35 15.23 -3.05 -0.62
N VAL A 36 14.50 -3.59 0.36
CA VAL A 36 13.15 -4.14 0.20
C VAL A 36 12.21 -3.38 1.14
N PRO A 37 11.13 -2.77 0.63
CA PRO A 37 10.23 -1.93 1.44
C PRO A 37 9.18 -2.72 2.22
N ILE A 38 8.93 -3.98 1.85
CA ILE A 38 7.82 -4.76 2.38
C ILE A 38 8.18 -6.25 2.48
N ARG A 39 7.77 -6.91 3.55
CA ARG A 39 7.95 -8.36 3.70
C ARG A 39 6.93 -9.08 2.83
N PHE A 40 7.32 -10.22 2.26
CA PHE A 40 6.45 -10.99 1.35
C PHE A 40 5.07 -11.30 1.94
N ARG A 41 4.99 -11.68 3.22
CA ARG A 41 3.71 -11.97 3.88
C ARG A 41 2.78 -10.74 3.91
N ASP A 42 3.33 -9.57 4.22
CA ASP A 42 2.55 -8.33 4.28
C ASP A 42 2.15 -7.87 2.87
N PHE A 43 3.03 -8.09 1.88
CA PHE A 43 2.73 -7.85 0.47
C PHE A 43 1.55 -8.67 -0.03
N ILE A 44 1.53 -9.98 0.21
CA ILE A 44 0.43 -10.85 -0.21
C ILE A 44 -0.88 -10.45 0.48
N ARG A 45 -0.84 -10.24 1.80
CA ARG A 45 -2.03 -9.84 2.57
C ARG A 45 -2.62 -8.52 2.04
N ASP A 46 -1.79 -7.50 1.89
CA ASP A 46 -2.24 -6.15 1.54
C ASP A 46 -2.62 -6.05 0.06
N THR A 47 -1.97 -6.82 -0.82
CA THR A 47 -2.37 -6.91 -2.24
C THR A 47 -3.75 -7.58 -2.37
N ALA A 48 -4.00 -8.67 -1.64
CA ALA A 48 -5.30 -9.32 -1.63
C ALA A 48 -6.42 -8.42 -1.08
N GLU A 49 -6.11 -7.45 -0.22
CA GLU A 49 -7.08 -6.44 0.23
C GLU A 49 -7.44 -5.46 -0.89
N VAL A 50 -6.46 -5.05 -1.70
CA VAL A 50 -6.69 -4.14 -2.83
C VAL A 50 -7.43 -4.85 -3.97
N ASP A 51 -7.15 -6.13 -4.22
CA ASP A 51 -7.78 -6.95 -5.27
C ASP A 51 -9.15 -7.51 -4.89
N ARG A 52 -9.60 -7.31 -3.64
CA ARG A 52 -10.82 -7.95 -3.13
C ARG A 52 -12.04 -7.63 -4.01
N ASP A 53 -12.70 -8.67 -4.49
CA ASP A 53 -13.92 -8.59 -5.32
C ASP A 53 -13.73 -7.86 -6.66
N VAL A 54 -12.49 -7.69 -7.13
CA VAL A 54 -12.18 -7.10 -8.43
C VAL A 54 -12.04 -8.18 -9.49
N VAL A 55 -12.84 -8.07 -10.57
CA VAL A 55 -12.69 -8.87 -11.79
C VAL A 55 -12.66 -7.92 -12.98
N VAL A 56 -11.52 -7.86 -13.67
CA VAL A 56 -11.29 -6.91 -14.77
C VAL A 56 -12.28 -7.08 -15.88
N GLY A 57 -12.79 -5.96 -16.38
CA GLY A 57 -13.70 -5.92 -17.51
C GLY A 57 -15.11 -6.40 -17.15
N VAL A 58 -15.40 -6.69 -15.87
CA VAL A 58 -16.72 -7.13 -15.39
C VAL A 58 -17.33 -6.04 -14.51
N GLY A 59 -18.56 -5.66 -14.81
CA GLY A 59 -19.31 -4.69 -14.00
C GLY A 59 -18.58 -3.36 -13.80
N ASN A 60 -18.65 -2.81 -12.59
CA ASN A 60 -18.01 -1.56 -12.16
C ASN A 60 -16.64 -1.77 -11.50
N TRP A 61 -15.84 -2.71 -12.01
CA TRP A 61 -14.58 -3.13 -11.38
C TRP A 61 -13.58 -1.99 -11.08
N GLN A 62 -13.55 -0.92 -11.89
CA GLN A 62 -12.67 0.23 -11.64
C GLN A 62 -13.05 0.99 -10.36
N ASP A 63 -14.35 1.19 -10.13
CA ASP A 63 -14.84 1.87 -8.92
C ASP A 63 -14.62 1.00 -7.69
N GLN A 64 -14.83 -0.31 -7.81
CA GLN A 64 -14.54 -1.27 -6.74
C GLN A 64 -13.04 -1.25 -6.38
N LEU A 65 -12.16 -1.32 -7.37
CA LEU A 65 -10.71 -1.24 -7.18
C LEU A 65 -10.29 0.08 -6.54
N GLN A 66 -10.87 1.20 -6.97
CA GLN A 66 -10.58 2.51 -6.38
C GLN A 66 -11.05 2.60 -4.93
N SER A 67 -12.24 2.08 -4.61
CA SER A 67 -12.76 1.99 -3.24
C SER A 67 -11.87 1.16 -2.32
N ASN A 68 -11.38 0.02 -2.82
CA ASN A 68 -10.45 -0.84 -2.09
C ASN A 68 -9.13 -0.12 -1.77
N LYS A 69 -8.56 0.60 -2.75
CA LYS A 69 -7.34 1.39 -2.54
C LYS A 69 -7.50 2.47 -1.49
N VAL A 70 -8.61 3.22 -1.53
CA VAL A 70 -8.89 4.25 -0.52
C VAL A 70 -9.00 3.62 0.87
N SER A 71 -9.73 2.51 0.98
CA SER A 71 -9.89 1.78 2.24
C SER A 71 -8.54 1.26 2.77
N PHE A 72 -7.70 0.71 1.90
CA PHE A 72 -6.35 0.30 2.24
C PHE A 72 -5.50 1.48 2.72
N ALA A 73 -5.50 2.61 2.01
CA ALA A 73 -4.72 3.79 2.39
C ALA A 73 -5.13 4.33 3.76
N VAL A 74 -6.43 4.43 4.04
CA VAL A 74 -6.94 4.84 5.35
C VAL A 74 -6.44 3.90 6.45
N ARG A 75 -6.59 2.59 6.27
CA ARG A 75 -6.08 1.59 7.24
C ARG A 75 -4.57 1.65 7.39
N PHE A 76 -3.85 1.87 6.30
CA PHE A 76 -2.39 1.94 6.29
C PHE A 76 -1.88 3.11 7.17
N THR A 77 -2.51 4.29 7.08
CA THR A 77 -2.12 5.46 7.90
C THR A 77 -2.38 5.28 9.41
N GLN A 78 -3.21 4.32 9.79
CA GLN A 78 -3.53 4.01 11.19
C GLN A 78 -2.58 2.97 11.80
N ARG A 79 -1.65 2.39 11.01
CA ARG A 79 -0.72 1.37 11.49
C ARG A 79 0.34 1.98 12.40
N LEU A 80 0.82 1.18 13.36
CA LEU A 80 1.78 1.62 14.37
C LEU A 80 3.10 2.10 13.77
N ASP A 81 3.58 1.46 12.71
CA ASP A 81 4.79 1.85 11.98
C ASP A 81 4.63 3.20 11.26
N PHE A 82 3.47 3.44 10.65
CA PHE A 82 3.14 4.74 10.07
C PHE A 82 3.08 5.83 11.15
N LEU A 83 2.33 5.60 12.22
CA LEU A 83 2.18 6.56 13.32
C LEU A 83 3.49 6.81 14.08
N ALA A 84 4.37 5.82 14.19
CA ALA A 84 5.70 5.98 14.77
C ALA A 84 6.58 6.91 13.94
N ARG A 85 6.43 6.90 12.61
CA ARG A 85 7.18 7.77 11.69
C ARG A 85 6.56 9.15 11.50
N TYR A 86 5.23 9.21 11.52
CA TYR A 86 4.43 10.42 11.33
C TYR A 86 3.50 10.62 12.54
N PRO A 87 4.04 11.03 13.70
CA PRO A 87 3.22 11.28 14.88
C PRO A 87 2.23 12.41 14.61
N ASN A 88 0.97 12.23 15.03
CA ASN A 88 -0.06 13.26 15.00
C ASN A 88 0.41 14.46 15.81
N SER A 89 1.01 15.43 15.13
CA SER A 89 1.55 16.63 15.76
C SER A 89 0.37 17.54 16.10
N ALA A 90 -0.06 17.56 17.36
CA ALA A 90 -0.74 18.74 17.88
C ALA A 90 0.23 19.94 17.74
N PRO A 91 -0.26 21.16 17.45
CA PRO A 91 0.61 22.32 17.37
C PRO A 91 1.42 22.44 18.67
N ARG A 92 2.74 22.55 18.52
CA ARG A 92 3.69 22.71 19.62
C ARG A 92 3.35 23.99 20.38
N SER A 93 2.66 23.89 21.52
CA SER A 93 2.48 25.03 22.42
C SER A 93 3.85 25.41 22.99
N SER A 94 4.35 26.58 22.60
CA SER A 94 5.58 27.16 23.14
C SER A 94 5.47 27.36 24.65
N PRO A 95 6.48 26.99 25.47
CA PRO A 95 6.50 27.35 26.88
C PRO A 95 6.83 28.85 27.01
N SER A 96 6.07 29.53 27.88
CA SER A 96 6.26 30.92 28.28
C SER A 96 7.47 31.10 29.18
#